data_AF-A0A6P0YG37-F1
#
_entry.id   AF-A0A6P0YG37-F1
#
_cell.length_a   1.000
_cell.length_b   1.000
_cell.length_c   1.000
_cell.angle_alpha   90.00
_cell.angle_beta   90.00
_cell.angle_gamma   90.00
#
_symmetry.space_group_name_H-M   'P 1'
#
loop_
_entity.id
_entity.type
_entity.pdbx_description
1 polymer ?
#
loop_
_entity_poly.entity_id
_entity_poly.type
_entity_poly.pdbx_seq_one_letter_code
_entity_poly.pdbx_strand_id
1 'polypeptide(L)'
;SYIEKACANLRQEMRLSKSRLIVATSDRVQQLTVVGYGAEWISSQQLAHDIESVASSVRRRCQRSKRTSGRFLANYLDLESQKRLAELRMGK
;
A
#
# COMPACT_ATOMS: atom_id res chain seq x y z
N SER A 1 29.06 -1.24 13.22
CA SER A 1 27.95 -2.06 12.68
C SER A 1 27.79 -1.84 11.17
N TYR A 2 27.08 -2.70 10.42
CA TYR A 2 26.85 -2.48 8.97
C TYR A 2 25.96 -1.26 8.71
N ILE A 3 24.87 -1.11 9.49
CA ILE A 3 23.94 0.02 9.39
C ILE A 3 24.65 1.36 9.60
N GLU A 4 25.53 1.42 10.59
CA GLU A 4 26.36 2.59 10.88
C GLU A 4 27.21 3.01 9.67
N LYS A 5 27.93 2.06 9.04
CA LYS A 5 28.74 2.33 7.84
C LYS A 5 27.87 2.83 6.69
N ALA A 6 26.70 2.23 6.48
CA ALA A 6 25.77 2.66 5.45
C ALA A 6 25.26 4.09 5.69
N CYS A 7 24.83 4.41 6.92
CA CYS A 7 24.40 5.75 7.29
C CYS A 7 25.50 6.79 7.11
N ALA A 8 26.74 6.46 7.49
CA ALA A 8 27.88 7.36 7.34
C ALA A 8 28.16 7.69 5.86
N ASN A 9 28.14 6.68 4.99
CA ASN A 9 28.38 6.85 3.55
C ASN A 9 27.26 7.64 2.87
N LEU A 10 26.00 7.34 3.19
CA LEU A 10 24.84 7.98 2.57
C LEU A 10 24.61 9.41 3.07
N ARG A 11 25.19 9.79 4.22
CA ARG A 11 24.98 11.11 4.84
C ARG A 11 25.28 12.28 3.91
N GLN A 12 26.35 12.19 3.13
CA GLN A 12 26.75 13.29 2.24
C GLN A 12 25.81 13.40 1.04
N GLU A 13 25.43 12.26 0.47
CA GLU A 13 24.47 12.19 -0.64
C GLU A 13 23.09 12.72 -0.23
N MET A 14 22.58 12.31 0.94
CA MET A 14 21.29 12.78 1.46
C MET A 14 21.26 14.28 1.73
N ARG A 15 22.38 14.85 2.17
CA ARG A 15 22.51 16.31 2.36
C ARG A 15 22.42 17.07 1.05
N LEU A 16 23.04 16.56 -0.02
CA LEU A 16 23.01 17.19 -1.33
C LEU A 16 21.63 17.04 -2.00
N SER A 17 21.00 15.87 -1.85
CA SER A 17 19.70 15.56 -2.46
C SER A 17 18.49 16.04 -1.67
N LYS A 18 18.68 16.63 -0.48
CA LYS A 18 17.62 17.02 0.47
C LYS A 18 16.63 15.88 0.77
N SER A 19 17.09 14.64 0.65
CA SER A 19 16.28 13.44 0.85
C SER A 19 16.38 12.95 2.30
N ARG A 20 15.33 12.26 2.76
CA ARG A 20 15.26 11.68 4.10
C ARG A 20 15.74 10.24 4.05
N LEU A 21 16.66 9.87 4.95
CA LEU A 21 17.08 8.48 5.15
C LEU A 21 16.28 7.89 6.31
N ILE A 22 15.56 6.80 6.06
CA ILE A 22 14.78 6.09 7.09
C ILE A 22 15.38 4.69 7.25
N VAL A 23 15.75 4.33 8.48
CA VAL A 23 16.28 3.01 8.80
C VAL A 23 15.25 2.22 9.61
N ALA A 24 14.94 1.01 9.13
CA ALA A 24 14.06 0.09 9.84
C ALA A 24 14.85 -0.85 10.74
N THR A 25 14.79 -0.66 12.06
CA THR A 25 15.46 -1.54 13.03
C THR A 25 14.66 -1.62 14.34
N SER A 26 14.66 -2.76 15.02
CA SER A 26 14.08 -2.86 16.36
C SER A 26 15.15 -2.88 17.46
N ASP A 27 16.43 -2.77 17.09
CA ASP A 27 17.56 -2.73 18.01
C ASP A 27 17.78 -1.30 18.56
N ARG A 28 17.77 -1.17 19.88
CA ARG A 28 17.88 0.12 20.58
C ARG A 28 19.25 0.78 20.44
N VAL A 29 20.34 0.01 20.38
CA VAL A 29 21.68 0.56 20.18
C VAL A 29 21.78 1.15 18.78
N GLN A 30 21.27 0.42 17.78
CA GLN A 30 21.26 0.89 16.40
C GLN A 30 20.37 2.13 16.22
N GLN A 31 19.24 2.23 16.91
CA GLN A 31 18.38 3.42 16.90
C GLN A 31 19.16 4.69 17.26
N LEU A 32 19.91 4.65 18.37
CA LEU A 32 20.71 5.80 18.81
C LEU A 32 21.79 6.16 17.79
N THR A 33 22.45 5.16 17.22
CA THR A 33 23.45 5.36 16.17
C THR A 33 22.83 6.03 14.94
N VAL A 34 21.70 5.50 14.44
CA VAL A 34 20.99 6.00 13.25
C VAL A 34 20.59 7.48 13.43
N VAL A 35 19.98 7.81 14.57
CA VAL A 35 19.59 9.19 14.89
C VAL A 35 20.83 10.10 14.99
N GLY A 36 21.94 9.61 15.54
CA GLY A 36 23.22 10.34 15.58
C GLY A 36 23.78 10.69 14.19
N TYR A 37 23.49 9.88 13.17
CA TYR A 37 23.86 10.20 11.79
C TYR A 37 22.86 11.12 11.07
N GLY A 38 21.78 11.52 11.73
CA GLY A 38 20.73 12.36 11.17
C GLY A 38 19.74 11.60 10.29
N ALA A 39 19.71 10.27 10.42
CA ALA A 39 18.70 9.43 9.79
C ALA A 39 17.50 9.28 10.72
N GLU A 40 16.33 9.11 10.12
CA GLU A 40 15.12 8.75 10.83
C GLU A 40 15.02 7.24 11.00
N TRP A 41 14.14 6.83 11.91
CA TRP A 41 14.00 5.45 12.30
C TRP A 41 12.53 5.03 12.35
N ILE A 42 12.28 3.78 11.95
CA ILE A 42 11.03 3.07 12.19
C ILE A 42 11.33 1.67 12.72
N SER A 43 10.42 1.08 13.50
CA SER A 43 10.60 -0.31 13.95
C SER A 43 10.46 -1.28 12.78
N SER A 44 11.15 -2.42 12.86
CA SER A 44 11.01 -3.48 11.86
C SER A 44 9.58 -4.04 11.82
N GLN A 45 8.90 -4.08 12.97
CA GLN A 45 7.50 -4.50 13.05
C GLN A 45 6.57 -3.51 12.35
N GLN A 46 6.78 -2.19 12.54
CA GLN A 46 5.97 -1.17 11.87
C GLN A 46 6.14 -1.26 10.36
N LEU A 47 7.38 -1.39 9.87
CA LEU A 47 7.63 -1.56 8.44
C LEU A 47 6.92 -2.79 7.87
N ALA A 48 6.95 -3.92 8.59
CA ALA A 48 6.27 -5.14 8.15
C ALA A 48 4.74 -4.93 8.02
N HIS A 49 4.14 -4.27 9.01
CA HIS A 49 2.71 -3.94 8.97
C HIS A 49 2.37 -2.99 7.82
N ASP A 50 3.21 -1.97 7.57
CA ASP A 50 3.00 -1.01 6.48
C ASP A 50 3.08 -1.72 5.11
N ILE A 51 4.03 -2.63 4.93
CA ILE A 51 4.15 -3.45 3.72
C ILE A 51 2.89 -4.29 3.51
N GLU A 52 2.39 -4.96 4.55
CA GLU A 52 1.18 -5.79 4.45
C GLU A 52 -0.06 -4.96 4.12
N SER A 53 -0.21 -3.80 4.75
CA SER A 53 -1.30 -2.85 4.48
C SER A 53 -1.27 -2.33 3.04
N VAL A 54 -0.07 -1.97 2.54
CA VAL A 54 0.11 -1.52 1.16
C VAL A 54 -0.15 -2.67 0.18
N ALA A 55 0.40 -3.86 0.41
CA ALA A 55 0.19 -5.03 -0.43
C ALA A 55 -1.31 -5.39 -0.54
N SER A 56 -2.02 -5.36 0.58
CA SER A 56 -3.47 -5.58 0.63
C SER A 56 -4.24 -4.51 -0.14
N SER A 57 -3.83 -3.25 -0.01
CA SER A 57 -4.46 -2.12 -0.71
C SER A 57 -4.23 -2.17 -2.22
N VAL A 58 -3.02 -2.53 -2.66
CA VAL A 58 -2.69 -2.76 -4.08
C VAL A 58 -3.53 -3.93 -4.62
N ARG A 59 -3.59 -5.06 -3.90
CA ARG A 59 -4.41 -6.22 -4.30
C ARG A 59 -5.88 -5.84 -4.49
N ARG A 60 -6.46 -5.10 -3.55
CA ARG A 60 -7.85 -4.60 -3.65
C ARG A 60 -8.03 -3.69 -4.85
N ARG A 61 -7.11 -2.76 -5.11
CA ARG A 61 -7.17 -1.84 -6.27
C ARG A 61 -7.12 -2.60 -7.58
N CYS A 62 -6.20 -3.54 -7.72
CA CYS A 62 -6.09 -4.40 -8.90
C CYS A 62 -7.35 -5.27 -9.08
N GLN A 63 -7.91 -5.83 -8.01
CA GLN A 63 -9.17 -6.60 -8.09
C GLN A 63 -10.38 -5.73 -8.46
N ARG A 64 -10.46 -4.49 -7.94
CA ARG A 64 -11.53 -3.55 -8.29
C ARG A 64 -11.46 -3.12 -9.76
N SER A 65 -10.25 -2.89 -10.29
CA SER A 65 -10.05 -2.67 -11.72
C SER A 65 -10.51 -3.86 -12.57
N LYS A 66 -10.28 -5.10 -12.08
CA LYS A 66 -10.75 -6.33 -12.74
C LYS A 66 -12.26 -6.58 -12.60
N ARG A 67 -12.90 -6.13 -11.51
CA ARG A 67 -14.35 -6.28 -11.22
C ARG A 67 -15.25 -5.22 -11.87
N THR A 68 -14.84 -4.66 -13.01
CA THR A 68 -15.76 -3.87 -13.83
C THR A 68 -16.71 -4.76 -14.64
N SER A 69 -17.17 -5.90 -14.14
CA SER A 69 -18.00 -6.87 -14.90
C SER A 69 -19.50 -6.73 -14.59
N GLY A 70 -20.04 -5.50 -14.62
CA GLY A 70 -21.48 -5.27 -14.40
C GLY A 70 -22.02 -4.02 -15.10
N ARG A 71 -22.16 -3.95 -16.43
CA ARG A 71 -22.31 -5.06 -17.39
C ARG A 71 -23.35 -6.11 -16.98
N PHE A 72 -24.36 -5.73 -16.20
CA PHE A 72 -25.55 -6.56 -16.10
C PHE A 72 -26.37 -6.30 -17.36
N LEU A 73 -26.65 -7.34 -18.15
CA LEU A 73 -27.46 -7.21 -19.38
C LEU A 73 -28.81 -6.54 -19.10
N ALA A 74 -29.34 -6.71 -17.88
CA ALA A 74 -30.54 -6.02 -17.41
C ALA A 74 -30.44 -4.48 -17.48
N ASN A 75 -29.26 -3.89 -17.30
CA ASN A 75 -29.08 -2.44 -17.27
C ASN A 75 -29.11 -1.79 -18.66
N TYR A 76 -29.05 -2.59 -19.73
CA TYR A 76 -29.18 -2.12 -21.12
C TYR A 76 -30.57 -2.37 -21.71
N LEU A 77 -31.47 -3.01 -20.96
CA LEU A 77 -32.84 -3.26 -21.39
C LEU A 77 -33.71 -2.03 -21.12
N ASP A 78 -34.70 -1.81 -21.98
CA ASP A 78 -35.74 -0.81 -21.75
C ASP A 78 -36.52 -1.10 -20.45
N LEU A 79 -37.08 -0.06 -19.85
CA LEU A 79 -37.67 -0.10 -18.51
C LEU A 79 -38.82 -1.13 -18.41
N GLU A 80 -39.58 -1.31 -19.48
CA GLU A 80 -40.66 -2.31 -19.54
C GLU A 80 -40.10 -3.74 -19.54
N SER A 81 -39.01 -3.96 -20.28
CA SER A 81 -38.34 -5.26 -20.37
C SER A 81 -37.66 -5.65 -19.07
N GLN A 82 -37.14 -4.68 -18.30
CA GLN A 82 -36.60 -4.93 -16.96
C GLN A 82 -37.68 -5.41 -15.98
N LYS A 83 -38.89 -4.83 -16.04
CA LYS A 83 -40.01 -5.23 -15.19
C LYS A 83 -40.48 -6.64 -15.49
N ARG A 84 -40.66 -6.98 -16.77
CA ARG A 84 -41.02 -8.34 -17.19
C ARG A 84 -39.97 -9.38 -16.78
N LEU A 85 -38.68 -9.05 -16.92
CA LEU A 85 -37.60 -9.92 -16.48
C LEU A 85 -37.63 -10.15 -14.96
N ALA A 86 -37.96 -9.12 -14.17
CA ALA A 86 -38.08 -9.23 -12.73
C ALA A 86 -39.28 -10.11 -12.31
N GLU A 87 -40.41 -10.00 -13.01
CA GLU A 87 -41.59 -10.83 -12.80
C GLU A 87 -41.30 -12.31 -13.09
N LEU A 88 -40.67 -12.60 -14.23
CA LEU A 88 -40.22 -13.95 -14.60
C LEU A 88 -39.22 -14.54 -13.59
N ARG A 89 -38.31 -13.71 -13.04
CA ARG A 89 -37.35 -14.16 -12.02
C ARG A 89 -38.03 -14.56 -10.71
N MET A 90 -39.23 -14.05 -10.45
CA MET A 90 -40.03 -14.37 -9.26
C MET A 90 -41.06 -15.47 -9.55
N GLY A 91 -41.01 -16.10 -10.72
CA GLY A 91 -41.90 -17.21 -11.11
C GLY A 91 -43.35 -16.80 -11.33
N LYS A 92 -43.58 -15.52 -11.66
CA LYS A 92 -44.90 -15.00 -12.07
C LYS A 92 -45.05 -15.02 -13.59
#